data_AF-A0A2K3KVN1-F1
#
_entry.id   AF-A0A2K3KVN1-F1
#
_cell.length_a   1.000
_cell.length_b   1.000
_cell.length_c   1.000
_cell.angle_alpha   90.00
_cell.angle_beta   90.00
_cell.angle_gamma   90.00
#
_symmetry.space_group_name_H-M   'P 1'
#
loop_
_entity.id
_entity.type
_entity.pdbx_description
1 polymer ?
#
loop_
_entity_poly.entity_id
_entity_poly.type
_entity_poly.pdbx_seq_one_letter_code
_entity_poly.pdbx_strand_id
1 'polypeptide(L)'
;TNKPKEIVDIDAGDANNELAAVEYLEDIYKFCKIVENENRPHDYMNSQPEINEKMRAILTDWLVDLHTKFQLSPEALYLAT
;
A
#
# COMPACT_ATOMS: atom_id res chain seq x y z
N THR A 1 24.99 21.89 -7.58
CA THR A 1 25.06 21.88 -6.10
C THR A 1 23.79 21.21 -5.58
N ASN A 2 23.79 19.88 -5.47
CA ASN A 2 22.67 19.14 -4.87
C ASN A 2 22.88 19.10 -3.37
N LYS A 3 22.35 20.09 -2.63
CA LYS A 3 22.18 19.92 -1.19
C LYS A 3 21.12 18.82 -0.98
N PRO A 4 21.37 17.82 -0.11
CA PRO A 4 20.32 16.91 0.29
C PRO A 4 19.18 17.73 0.90
N LYS A 5 17.94 17.46 0.50
CA LYS A 5 16.78 18.04 1.17
C LYS A 5 16.85 17.60 2.63
N GLU A 6 16.84 18.56 3.54
CA GLU A 6 16.76 18.32 4.97
C GLU A 6 15.46 17.52 5.23
N ILE A 7 15.61 16.29 5.71
CA ILE A 7 14.47 15.42 5.99
C ILE A 7 13.93 15.87 7.33
N VAL A 8 12.76 16.50 7.31
CA VAL A 8 12.05 16.90 8.53
C VAL A 8 11.51 15.62 9.18
N ASP A 9 11.89 15.38 10.43
CA ASP A 9 11.29 14.34 11.26
C ASP A 9 9.87 14.80 11.66
N ILE A 10 8.87 14.19 11.02
CA ILE A 10 7.45 14.50 11.24
C ILE A 10 6.91 13.82 12.51
N ASP A 11 7.62 12.83 13.04
CA ASP A 11 7.22 12.01 14.19
C ASP A 11 7.89 12.47 15.49
N ALA A 12 8.76 13.48 15.43
CA ALA A 12 9.46 14.06 16.59
C ALA A 12 8.51 14.51 17.72
N GLY A 13 7.26 14.87 17.38
CA GLY A 13 6.23 15.25 18.34
C GLY A 13 5.67 14.08 19.16
N ASP A 14 5.81 12.86 18.68
CA ASP A 14 5.26 11.64 19.27
C ASP A 14 6.29 10.86 20.12
N ALA A 15 7.50 11.39 20.29
CA ALA A 15 8.59 10.74 21.02
C ALA A 15 8.26 10.35 22.47
N ASN A 16 7.27 11.01 23.10
CA ASN A 16 6.82 10.71 24.46
C ASN A 16 5.48 9.93 24.50
N ASN A 17 4.95 9.52 23.35
CA ASN A 17 3.72 8.75 23.24
C ASN A 17 4.05 7.26 23.12
N GLU A 18 3.96 6.52 24.23
CA GLU A 18 4.21 5.08 24.26
C GLU A 18 3.31 4.29 23.28
N LEU A 19 2.13 4.82 22.93
CA LEU A 19 1.23 4.18 21.95
C LEU A 19 1.65 4.41 20.49
N ALA A 20 2.51 5.40 20.23
CA ALA A 20 3.02 5.67 18.88
C ALA A 20 4.15 4.71 18.47
N ALA A 21 4.76 4.00 19.44
CA ALA A 21 5.76 2.97 19.19
C ALA A 21 6.90 3.45 18.24
N VAL A 22 7.30 4.72 18.40
CA VAL A 22 8.23 5.43 17.50
C VAL A 22 9.58 4.70 17.39
N GLU A 23 9.99 3.99 18.44
CA GLU A 23 11.22 3.20 18.46
C GLU A 23 11.26 2.07 17.42
N TYR A 24 10.11 1.59 16.95
CA TYR A 24 10.01 0.53 15.92
C TYR A 24 9.74 1.08 14.53
N LEU A 25 9.40 2.36 14.42
CA LEU A 25 8.87 2.96 13.20
C LEU A 25 9.84 2.81 12.03
N GLU A 26 11.13 3.11 12.24
CA GLU A 26 12.15 2.94 11.22
C GLU A 26 12.25 1.51 10.70
N ASP A 27 12.21 0.53 11.61
CA ASP A 27 12.40 -0.88 11.26
C ASP A 27 11.16 -1.45 10.57
N ILE A 28 9.96 -1.02 10.98
CA ILE A 28 8.70 -1.32 10.28
C ILE A 28 8.76 -0.78 8.85
N TYR A 29 9.15 0.49 8.67
CA TYR A 29 9.25 1.07 7.32
C TYR A 29 10.31 0.39 6.46
N LYS A 30 11.48 0.04 7.04
CA LYS A 30 12.52 -0.74 6.33
C LYS A 30 11.96 -2.08 5.88
N PHE A 31 11.26 -2.80 6.75
CA PHE A 31 10.63 -4.09 6.44
C PHE A 31 9.56 -3.94 5.35
N CYS A 32 8.64 -3.00 5.47
CA CYS A 32 7.59 -2.77 4.47
C CYS A 32 8.17 -2.51 3.08
N LYS A 33 9.26 -1.73 2.98
CA LYS A 33 9.93 -1.48 1.69
C LYS A 33 10.57 -2.73 1.07
N ILE A 34 11.10 -3.64 1.88
CA ILE A 34 11.65 -4.91 1.40
C ILE A 34 10.52 -5.77 0.85
N VAL A 35 9.47 -5.95 1.64
CA VAL A 35 8.31 -6.79 1.32
C VAL A 35 7.53 -6.25 0.11
N GLU A 36 7.44 -4.93 -0.06
CA GLU A 36 6.79 -4.30 -1.21
C GLU A 36 7.42 -4.76 -2.54
N ASN A 37 8.75 -4.86 -2.58
CA ASN A 37 9.45 -5.31 -3.78
C ASN A 37 9.25 -6.81 -4.03
N GLU A 38 9.17 -7.63 -2.97
CA GLU A 38 8.95 -9.08 -3.07
C GLU A 38 7.52 -9.44 -3.52
N ASN A 39 6.54 -8.63 -3.13
CA ASN A 39 5.11 -8.87 -3.42
C ASN A 39 4.59 -8.09 -4.63
N ARG A 40 5.48 -7.42 -5.37
CA ARG A 40 5.08 -6.64 -6.54
C ARG A 40 4.47 -7.56 -7.61
N PRO A 41 3.26 -7.26 -8.12
CA PRO A 41 2.69 -8.03 -9.22
C PRO A 41 3.54 -7.88 -10.48
N HIS A 42 3.75 -8.98 -11.19
CA HIS A 42 4.35 -8.95 -12.51
C HIS A 42 3.34 -8.47 -13.56
N ASP A 43 3.83 -8.01 -14.71
CA ASP A 43 2.96 -7.71 -15.86
C ASP A 43 2.38 -9.03 -16.41
N TYR A 44 1.23 -9.43 -15.87
CA TYR A 44 0.60 -10.71 -16.15
C TYR A 44 -0.43 -10.63 -17.27
N MET A 45 -0.92 -9.43 -17.61
CA MET A 45 -2.06 -9.31 -18.52
C MET A 45 -1.73 -9.80 -19.93
N ASN A 46 -0.48 -9.63 -20.36
CA ASN A 46 0.02 -10.12 -21.65
C ASN A 46 0.00 -11.66 -21.78
N SER A 47 -0.03 -12.41 -20.68
CA SER A 47 -0.08 -13.88 -20.71
C SER A 47 -1.50 -14.44 -20.61
N GLN A 48 -2.51 -13.59 -20.48
CA GLN A 48 -3.90 -14.01 -20.33
C GLN A 48 -4.62 -14.03 -21.69
N PRO A 49 -5.02 -15.22 -22.21
CA PRO A 49 -5.64 -15.31 -23.54
C PRO A 49 -7.13 -14.92 -23.56
N GLU A 50 -7.81 -15.00 -22.42
CA GLU A 50 -9.28 -14.87 -22.33
C GLU A 50 -9.75 -13.54 -21.72
N ILE A 51 -8.87 -12.84 -21.00
CA ILE A 51 -9.19 -11.61 -20.29
C ILE A 51 -8.29 -10.47 -20.76
N ASN A 52 -8.75 -9.24 -20.52
CA ASN A 52 -7.99 -8.03 -20.84
C ASN A 52 -8.09 -7.00 -19.71
N GLU A 53 -7.28 -5.94 -19.81
CA GLU A 53 -7.21 -4.85 -18.81
C GLU A 53 -8.57 -4.21 -18.52
N LYS A 54 -9.41 -4.06 -19.55
CA LYS A 54 -10.75 -3.46 -19.40
C LYS A 54 -11.67 -4.37 -18.56
N MET A 55 -11.61 -5.68 -18.76
CA MET A 55 -12.37 -6.63 -17.94
C MET A 55 -11.91 -6.59 -16.47
N ARG A 56 -10.60 -6.50 -16.23
CA ARG A 56 -10.06 -6.30 -14.87
C ARG A 56 -10.58 -5.01 -14.23
N ALA A 57 -10.57 -3.90 -14.97
CA ALA A 57 -11.06 -2.62 -14.48
C ALA A 57 -12.55 -2.68 -14.08
N ILE A 58 -13.39 -3.34 -14.89
CA ILE A 58 -14.81 -3.54 -14.57
C ILE A 58 -14.98 -4.36 -13.28
N LEU A 59 -14.20 -5.43 -13.11
CA LEU A 59 -14.23 -6.24 -11.90
C LEU A 59 -13.81 -5.41 -10.67
N THR A 60 -12.74 -4.62 -10.78
CA THR A 60 -12.27 -3.76 -9.69
C THR A 60 -13.31 -2.72 -9.29
N ASP A 61 -13.97 -2.08 -10.26
CA ASP A 61 -15.05 -1.11 -10.00
C ASP A 61 -16.21 -1.76 -9.21
N TRP A 62 -16.62 -2.96 -9.63
CA TRP A 62 -17.63 -3.72 -8.90
C TRP A 62 -17.19 -4.12 -7.48
N LEU A 63 -15.92 -4.48 -7.29
CA LEU A 63 -15.36 -4.78 -5.96
C LEU A 63 -15.36 -3.54 -5.04
N VAL A 64 -15.10 -2.34 -5.58
CA VAL A 64 -15.16 -1.08 -4.83
C VAL A 64 -16.60 -0.78 -4.38
N ASP A 65 -17.57 -0.95 -5.27
CA ASP A 65 -18.99 -0.80 -4.93
C ASP A 65 -19.41 -1.80 -3.84
N LEU A 66 -18.97 -3.04 -3.97
CA LEU A 66 -19.23 -4.10 -2.99
C LEU A 66 -18.60 -3.78 -1.63
N HIS A 67 -17.34 -3.39 -1.63
CA HIS A 67 -16.58 -2.99 -0.44
C HIS A 67 -17.28 -1.84 0.31
N THR A 68 -17.70 -0.81 -0.42
CA THR A 68 -18.43 0.34 0.12
C THR A 68 -19.77 -0.08 0.70
N LYS A 69 -20.51 -0.95 -0.01
CA LYS A 69 -21.81 -1.46 0.44
C LYS A 69 -21.71 -2.23 1.76
N PHE A 70 -20.64 -2.97 1.96
CA PHE A 70 -20.40 -3.72 3.20
C PHE A 70 -19.61 -2.94 4.27
N GLN A 71 -19.22 -1.69 3.99
CA GLN A 71 -18.46 -0.84 4.91
C GLN A 71 -17.20 -1.53 5.43
N LEU A 72 -16.50 -2.25 4.54
CA LEU A 72 -15.27 -2.95 4.90
C LEU A 72 -14.12 -1.94 5.10
N SER A 73 -13.07 -2.37 5.81
CA SER A 73 -11.90 -1.53 6.01
C SER A 73 -11.14 -1.34 4.68
N PRO A 74 -10.56 -0.17 4.39
CA PRO A 74 -9.80 0.06 3.15
C PRO A 74 -8.69 -0.99 2.92
N GLU A 75 -8.07 -1.47 3.99
CA GLU A 75 -7.05 -2.52 3.97
C GLU A 75 -7.58 -3.82 3.33
N ALA A 76 -8.84 -4.17 3.59
CA ALA A 76 -9.46 -5.36 2.99
C ALA A 76 -9.60 -5.24 1.47
N LEU A 77 -9.80 -4.03 0.94
CA LEU A 77 -9.82 -3.79 -0.50
C LEU A 77 -8.41 -3.97 -1.08
N TYR A 78 -7.40 -3.33 -0.48
CA TYR A 78 -6.02 -3.41 -0.95
C TYR A 78 -5.47 -4.84 -0.97
N LEU A 79 -5.90 -5.69 -0.03
CA LEU A 79 -5.51 -7.10 0.01
C LEU A 79 -6.22 -7.95 -1.06
N ALA A 80 -7.40 -7.54 -1.53
CA ALA A 80 -8.20 -8.30 -2.49
C ALA A 80 -7.87 -7.98 -3.97
N THR A 81 -7.24 -6.83 -4.23
CA THR A 81 -6.98 -6.28 -5.59
C THR A 81 -5.57 -6.54 -6.10
#